data_AF-A0A8X6K9A0-F1
#
_entry.id   AF-A0A8X6K9A0-F1
#
_cell.length_a   1.000
_cell.length_b   1.000
_cell.length_c   1.000
_cell.angle_alpha   90.00
_cell.angle_beta   90.00
_cell.angle_gamma   90.00
#
_symmetry.space_group_name_H-M   'P 1'
#
loop_
_entity.id
_entity.type
_entity.pdbx_description
1 polymer ?
#
loop_
_entity_poly.entity_id
_entity_poly.type
_entity_poly.pdbx_seq_one_letter_code
_entity_poly.pdbx_strand_id
1 'polypeptide(L)'
;MATKHDLAILNSVFNPLLPVGECPVEEIIDADLKDEEELTESVIEAKRLEIEAVKKAETGNVDEAIEILNQSIQMAPRRPAGYNNRAQAYRLKGNISGG
;
A
#
# COMPACT_ATOMS: atom_id res chain seq x y z
N MET A 1 -5.07 4.91 11.82
CA MET A 1 -4.28 5.10 13.06
C MET A 1 -4.76 4.04 14.04
N ALA A 2 -3.90 3.13 14.49
CA ALA A 2 -4.26 2.14 15.50
C ALA A 2 -4.53 2.83 16.84
N THR A 3 -5.55 2.39 17.57
CA THR A 3 -5.89 2.97 18.87
C THR A 3 -5.01 2.37 19.98
N LYS A 4 -4.94 3.05 21.14
CA LYS A 4 -4.22 2.51 22.33
C LYS A 4 -4.74 1.13 22.74
N HIS A 5 -6.02 0.87 22.50
CA HIS A 5 -6.66 -0.41 22.77
C HIS A 5 -6.14 -1.51 21.83
N ASP A 6 -6.04 -1.22 20.53
CA ASP A 6 -5.50 -2.15 19.54
C ASP A 6 -4.05 -2.54 19.86
N LEU A 7 -3.24 -1.57 20.30
CA LEU A 7 -1.86 -1.80 20.71
C LEU A 7 -1.77 -2.71 21.95
N ALA A 8 -2.66 -2.55 22.93
CA ALA A 8 -2.67 -3.40 24.13
C ALA A 8 -3.04 -4.86 23.81
N ILE A 9 -4.00 -5.06 22.90
CA ILE A 9 -4.33 -6.40 22.39
C ILE A 9 -3.12 -6.99 21.65
N LEU A 10 -2.52 -6.21 20.75
CA LEU A 10 -1.37 -6.64 19.96
C LEU A 10 -0.19 -7.07 20.85
N ASN A 11 0.10 -6.28 21.88
CA ASN A 11 1.15 -6.61 22.85
C ASN A 11 0.86 -7.90 23.62
N SER A 12 -0.41 -8.16 23.96
CA SER A 12 -0.79 -9.40 24.67
C SER A 12 -0.66 -10.64 23.78
N VAL A 13 -0.86 -10.50 22.46
CA VAL A 13 -0.69 -11.58 21.48
C VAL A 13 0.79 -11.89 21.26
N PHE A 14 1.63 -10.86 21.08
CA PHE A 14 3.06 -11.05 20.79
C PHE A 14 3.89 -11.35 22.04
N ASN A 15 3.41 -10.97 23.22
CA ASN A 15 4.12 -11.17 24.49
C ASN A 15 3.21 -11.85 25.52
N PRO A 16 2.85 -13.13 25.32
CA PRO A 16 1.88 -13.83 26.16
C PRO A 16 2.38 -14.10 27.59
N LEU A 17 3.68 -13.88 27.85
CA LEU A 17 4.31 -14.07 29.15
C LEU A 17 4.53 -12.76 29.91
N LEU A 18 4.19 -11.60 29.32
CA LEU A 18 4.27 -10.33 30.04
C LEU A 18 3.16 -10.23 31.10
N PRO A 19 3.46 -9.71 32.31
CA PRO A 19 2.45 -9.43 33.32
C PRO A 19 1.38 -8.48 32.78
N VAL A 20 0.11 -8.87 32.88
CA VAL A 20 -1.02 -8.04 32.46
C VAL A 20 -0.99 -6.72 33.24
N GLY A 21 -0.66 -5.62 32.57
CA GLY A 21 -0.62 -4.28 33.16
C GLY A 21 0.69 -3.53 32.99
N GLU A 22 1.79 -4.21 32.64
CA GLU A 22 3.01 -3.55 32.18
C GLU A 22 2.91 -3.39 30.66
N CYS A 23 2.77 -2.14 30.20
CA CYS A 23 2.79 -1.80 28.79
C CYS A 23 4.14 -1.15 28.49
N PRO A 24 5.24 -1.92 28.31
CA PRO A 24 6.44 -1.38 27.72
C PRO A 24 6.12 -1.11 26.25
N VAL A 25 5.63 0.10 25.97
CA VAL A 25 5.52 0.59 24.60
C VAL A 25 6.93 0.99 24.18
N GLU A 26 7.79 0.00 23.96
CA GLU A 26 8.98 0.22 23.15
C GLU A 26 8.48 0.29 21.71
N GLU A 27 8.16 1.52 21.30
CA GLU A 27 8.04 1.92 19.91
C GLU A 27 9.34 1.57 19.17
N ILE A 28 9.44 0.33 18.71
CA ILE A 28 10.22 0.00 17.52
C ILE A 28 9.23 -0.51 16.48
N ILE A 29 8.15 0.25 16.28
CA ILE A 29 7.72 0.43 14.91
C ILE A 29 8.75 1.41 14.38
N ASP A 30 9.83 0.90 13.78
CA ASP A 30 10.71 1.76 13.00
C ASP A 30 9.80 2.44 11.97
N ALA A 31 9.42 3.69 12.25
CA ALA A 31 8.65 4.54 11.35
C ALA A 31 9.41 4.79 10.03
N ASP A 32 10.67 4.34 10.00
CA ASP A 32 11.58 4.33 8.88
C ASP A 32 11.71 2.97 8.17
N LEU A 33 10.79 2.01 8.38
CA LEU A 33 10.53 0.94 7.41
C LEU A 33 9.86 1.51 6.14
N LYS A 34 10.54 2.47 5.51
CA LYS A 34 10.23 2.90 4.16
C LYS A 34 11.08 2.03 3.25
N ASP A 35 10.46 1.48 2.21
CA ASP A 35 11.24 0.93 1.12
C ASP A 35 12.20 2.03 0.65
N GLU A 36 13.52 1.80 0.78
CA GLU A 36 14.54 2.69 0.25
C GLU A 36 14.47 2.64 -1.28
N GLU A 37 13.59 3.48 -1.81
CA GLU A 37 13.42 3.64 -3.24
C GLU A 37 14.26 4.81 -3.72
N GLU A 38 15.12 4.57 -4.70
CA GLU A 38 15.83 5.64 -5.39
C GLU A 38 14.83 6.63 -5.99
N LEU A 39 14.85 7.88 -5.49
CA LEU A 39 14.01 8.98 -5.96
C LEU A 39 14.54 9.56 -7.28
N THR A 40 14.65 8.72 -8.29
CA THR A 40 14.90 9.16 -9.66
C THR A 40 13.68 9.87 -10.23
N GLU A 41 13.87 10.75 -11.21
CA GLU A 41 12.77 11.45 -11.88
C GLU A 41 11.71 10.48 -12.43
N SER A 42 12.15 9.35 -12.97
CA SER A 42 11.24 8.30 -13.47
C SER A 42 10.43 7.63 -12.37
N VAL A 43 11.01 7.43 -11.18
CA VAL A 43 10.30 6.89 -10.01
C VAL A 43 9.29 7.90 -9.46
N ILE A 44 9.63 9.19 -9.44
CA ILE A 44 8.69 10.25 -9.04
C ILE A 44 7.50 10.30 -10.00
N GLU A 45 7.76 10.21 -11.31
CA GLU A 45 6.70 10.19 -12.31
C GLU A 45 5.85 8.91 -12.23
N ALA A 46 6.47 7.75 -12.02
CA ALA A 46 5.76 6.50 -11.79
C ALA A 46 4.82 6.58 -10.58
N LYS A 47 5.26 7.18 -9.47
CA LYS A 47 4.43 7.44 -8.27
C LYS A 47 3.25 8.36 -8.58
N ARG A 48 3.48 9.42 -9.37
CA ARG A 48 2.42 10.35 -9.78
C ARG A 48 1.34 9.61 -10.58
N LEU A 49 1.75 8.79 -11.55
CA LEU A 49 0.87 7.97 -12.37
C LEU A 49 0.11 6.94 -11.52
N GLU A 50 0.76 6.30 -10.53
CA GLU A 50 0.09 5.37 -9.60
C GLU A 50 -1.06 6.05 -8.85
N ILE A 51 -0.83 7.24 -8.29
CA ILE A 51 -1.86 8.01 -7.57
C ILE A 51 -3.03 8.37 -8.50
N GLU A 52 -2.72 8.80 -9.73
CA GLU A 52 -3.72 9.12 -10.73
C GLU A 52 -4.58 7.89 -11.10
N ALA A 53 -3.94 6.74 -11.31
CA ALA A 53 -4.62 5.49 -11.62
C ALA A 53 -5.53 5.02 -10.49
N VAL A 54 -5.07 5.10 -9.23
CA VAL A 54 -5.89 4.75 -8.06
C VAL A 54 -7.16 5.60 -8.04
N LYS A 55 -7.03 6.92 -8.23
CA LYS A 55 -8.18 7.83 -8.29
C LYS A 55 -9.14 7.44 -9.42
N LYS A 56 -8.63 7.06 -10.59
CA LYS A 56 -9.45 6.59 -11.70
C LYS A 56 -10.19 5.29 -11.36
N ALA A 57 -9.51 4.33 -10.76
CA ALA A 57 -10.10 3.06 -10.33
C ALA A 57 -11.22 3.28 -9.30
N GLU A 58 -11.02 4.16 -8.32
CA GLU A 58 -12.02 4.52 -7.30
C GLU A 58 -13.27 5.16 -7.90
N THR A 59 -13.12 5.93 -8.99
CA THR A 59 -14.25 6.53 -9.72
C THR A 59 -14.96 5.56 -10.68
N GLY A 60 -14.58 4.28 -10.69
CA GLY A 60 -15.15 3.27 -11.58
C GLY A 60 -14.54 3.25 -12.99
N ASN A 61 -13.62 4.16 -13.30
CA ASN A 61 -12.90 4.20 -14.58
C ASN A 61 -11.72 3.22 -14.58
N VAL A 62 -12.01 1.94 -14.35
CA VAL A 62 -11.00 0.91 -14.09
C VAL A 62 -10.14 0.62 -15.33
N ASP A 63 -10.70 0.69 -16.54
CA ASP A 63 -9.93 0.51 -17.77
C ASP A 63 -8.89 1.62 -17.98
N GLU A 64 -9.27 2.88 -17.75
CA GLU A 64 -8.32 4.00 -17.79
C GLU A 64 -7.23 3.86 -16.72
N ALA A 65 -7.60 3.40 -15.51
CA ALA A 65 -6.63 3.14 -14.46
C ALA A 65 -5.58 2.10 -14.87
N ILE A 66 -5.98 1.03 -15.58
CA ILE A 66 -5.05 0.00 -16.06
C ILE A 66 -4.07 0.59 -17.08
N GLU A 67 -4.51 1.45 -17.99
CA GLU A 67 -3.63 2.10 -18.96
C GLU A 67 -2.62 3.04 -18.31
N ILE A 68 -3.05 3.84 -17.33
CA ILE A 68 -2.14 4.70 -16.56
C ILE A 68 -1.12 3.85 -15.78
N LEU A 69 -1.51 2.70 -15.26
CA LEU A 69 -0.60 1.77 -14.58
C LEU A 69 0.40 1.12 -15.55
N ASN A 70 0.01 0.88 -16.80
CA ASN A 70 0.96 0.45 -17.83
C ASN A 70 2.04 1.51 -18.07
N GLN A 71 1.66 2.79 -18.12
CA GLN A 71 2.61 3.90 -18.24
C GLN A 71 3.52 4.01 -17.01
N SER A 72 2.97 3.86 -15.80
CA SER A 72 3.77 3.85 -14.56
C SER A 72 4.84 2.74 -14.58
N ILE A 73 4.48 1.54 -15.02
CA ILE A 73 5.41 0.42 -15.17
C ILE A 73 6.48 0.71 -16.22
N GLN A 74 6.16 1.41 -17.32
CA GLN A 74 7.15 1.82 -18.30
C GLN A 74 8.17 2.82 -17.73
N MET A 75 7.74 3.73 -16.85
CA MET A 75 8.62 4.69 -16.20
C MET A 75 9.56 4.02 -15.17
N ALA A 76 9.03 3.10 -14.37
CA ALA A 76 9.80 2.40 -13.35
C ALA A 76 9.58 0.88 -13.41
N PRO A 77 10.13 0.17 -14.41
CA PRO A 77 9.83 -1.25 -14.64
C PRO A 77 10.34 -2.19 -13.55
N ARG A 78 11.31 -1.74 -12.75
CA ARG A 78 11.85 -2.48 -11.59
C ARG A 78 11.07 -2.22 -10.30
N ARG A 79 10.11 -1.29 -10.30
CA ARG A 79 9.31 -0.92 -9.13
C ARG A 79 8.13 -1.88 -8.99
N PRO A 80 8.01 -2.63 -7.88
CA PRO A 80 6.92 -3.60 -7.71
C PRO A 80 5.53 -2.96 -7.59
N ALA A 81 5.45 -1.71 -7.10
CA ALA A 81 4.20 -1.01 -6.80
C ALA A 81 3.26 -0.91 -8.00
N GLY A 82 3.75 -0.53 -9.19
CA GLY A 82 2.93 -0.45 -10.41
C GLY A 82 2.27 -1.77 -10.79
N TYR A 83 2.97 -2.91 -10.66
CA TYR A 83 2.40 -4.23 -10.93
C TYR A 83 1.33 -4.62 -9.90
N ASN A 84 1.58 -4.32 -8.62
CA ASN A 84 0.62 -4.60 -7.54
C ASN A 84 -0.67 -3.80 -7.72
N ASN A 85 -0.55 -2.51 -8.05
CA ASN A 85 -1.69 -1.64 -8.33
C ASN A 85 -2.46 -2.12 -9.56
N ARG A 86 -1.77 -2.55 -10.62
CA ARG A 86 -2.43 -3.09 -11.83
C ARG A 86 -3.19 -4.39 -11.54
N ALA A 87 -2.61 -5.27 -10.73
CA ALA A 87 -3.30 -6.48 -10.29
C ALA A 87 -4.57 -6.16 -9.47
N GLN A 88 -4.54 -5.12 -8.62
CA GLN A 88 -5.73 -4.62 -7.93
C GLN A 88 -6.79 -4.10 -8.92
N ALA A 89 -6.38 -3.30 -9.90
CA ALA A 89 -7.30 -2.79 -10.92
C ALA A 89 -7.98 -3.92 -11.71
N TYR A 90 -7.25 -4.98 -12.11
CA TYR A 90 -7.88 -6.15 -12.75
C TYR A 90 -8.89 -6.87 -11.86
N ARG A 91 -8.62 -6.99 -10.55
CA ARG A 91 -9.58 -7.57 -9.61
C ARG A 91 -10.85 -6.72 -9.52
N LEU A 92 -10.71 -5.39 -9.47
CA LEU A 92 -11.84 -4.47 -9.50
C LEU A 92 -12.65 -4.62 -10.79
N LYS A 93 -11.98 -4.72 -11.95
CA LYS A 93 -12.66 -4.94 -13.24
C LYS A 93 -13.48 -6.25 -13.24
N GLY A 94 -12.91 -7.34 -12.71
CA GLY A 94 -13.60 -8.61 -12.58
C GLY A 94 -14.83 -8.53 -11.66
N ASN A 95 -14.71 -7.80 -10.54
CA ASN A 95 -15.82 -7.59 -9.62
C ASN A 95 -16.94 -6.73 -10.22
N ILE A 96 -16.61 -5.69 -11.00
CA ILE A 96 -17.60 -4.83 -11.68
C ILE A 96 -18.32 -5.62 -12.80
N SER A 97 -17.62 -6.53 -13.47
CA SER A 97 -18.20 -7.31 -14.59
C SER A 97 -19.05 -8.50 -14.12
N GLY A 98 -18.89 -8.93 -12.86
CA GLY A 98 -19.56 -10.11 -12.30
C GLY A 98 -20.77 -9.80 -11.41
N GLY A 99 -21.25 -8.55 -11.41
CA GLY A 99 -22.43 -8.09 -10.67
C GLY A 99 -23.70 -8.02 -11.52
#